data_AF-A0A151IFG6-F1
#
_entry.id   AF-A0A151IFG6-F1
#
_cell.length_a   1.000
_cell.length_b   1.000
_cell.length_c   1.000
_cell.angle_alpha   90.00
_cell.angle_beta   90.00
_cell.angle_gamma   90.00
#
_symmetry.space_group_name_H-M   'P 1'
#
loop_
_entity.id
_entity.type
_entity.pdbx_description
1 polymer ?
#
loop_
_entity_poly.entity_id
_entity_poly.type
_entity_poly.pdbx_seq_one_letter_code
_entity_poly.pdbx_strand_id
1 'polypeptide(L)'
;IGRSGYNRWPARSPDLTPMDFYLRGKLKQQVYSEMPTTREDMKERIRRACVAIDPNEIRRAVLFVSTRFRKCVDVQGHHFEHLS
;
A
#
# COMPACT_ATOMS: atom_id res chain seq x y z
N ILE A 1 -20.43 -6.37 -14.23
CA ILE A 1 -20.05 -7.59 -13.49
C ILE A 1 -19.25 -7.20 -12.24
N GLY A 2 -19.84 -7.42 -11.05
CA GLY A 2 -19.17 -7.65 -9.76
C GLY A 2 -18.40 -6.53 -9.01
N ARG A 3 -19.08 -5.52 -8.44
CA ARG A 3 -18.51 -4.61 -7.41
C ARG A 3 -18.84 -5.09 -5.98
N SER A 4 -18.55 -6.35 -5.66
CA SER A 4 -18.73 -6.87 -4.29
C SER A 4 -17.37 -7.00 -3.60
N GLY A 5 -16.78 -5.86 -3.29
CA GLY A 5 -15.77 -5.72 -2.24
C GLY A 5 -16.34 -4.74 -1.23
N TYR A 6 -16.26 -5.07 0.06
CA TYR A 6 -16.92 -4.37 1.18
C TYR A 6 -16.65 -2.84 1.27
N ASN A 7 -15.69 -2.31 0.50
CA ASN A 7 -15.40 -0.89 0.41
C ASN A 7 -15.71 -0.32 -0.97
N ARG A 8 -16.69 0.60 -1.03
CA ARG A 8 -16.96 1.46 -2.20
C ARG A 8 -15.87 2.54 -2.30
N TRP A 9 -14.73 2.20 -2.88
CA TRP A 9 -13.69 3.18 -3.18
C TRP A 9 -14.11 4.08 -4.38
N PRO A 10 -13.83 5.39 -4.34
CA PRO A 10 -14.10 6.28 -5.45
C PRO A 10 -13.30 5.88 -6.70
N ALA A 11 -13.83 6.20 -7.89
CA ALA A 11 -13.15 5.93 -9.16
C ALA A 11 -11.86 6.77 -9.24
N ARG A 12 -10.76 6.16 -9.73
CA ARG A 12 -9.40 6.75 -9.82
C ARG A 12 -8.68 6.91 -8.47
N SER A 13 -8.77 5.90 -7.64
CA SER A 13 -8.07 5.86 -6.36
C SER A 13 -7.21 4.61 -6.16
N PRO A 14 -6.30 4.28 -7.11
CA PRO A 14 -5.37 3.17 -6.93
C PRO A 14 -4.43 3.37 -5.72
N ASP A 15 -4.30 4.61 -5.23
CA ASP A 15 -3.44 4.99 -4.10
C ASP A 15 -4.14 4.88 -2.72
N LEU A 16 -5.40 4.46 -2.70
CA LEU A 16 -6.23 4.46 -1.50
C LEU A 16 -6.28 3.12 -0.77
N THR A 17 -5.72 2.05 -1.34
CA THR A 17 -5.51 0.85 -0.55
C THR A 17 -4.13 0.93 0.15
N PRO A 18 -4.09 0.74 1.47
CA PRO A 18 -2.82 0.68 2.21
C PRO A 18 -1.87 -0.37 1.64
N MET A 19 -2.45 -1.44 1.08
CA MET A 19 -1.73 -2.49 0.38
C MET A 19 -1.03 -1.95 -0.87
N ASP A 20 -1.74 -1.28 -1.79
CA ASP A 20 -1.15 -0.82 -3.05
C ASP A 20 -0.10 0.28 -2.84
N PHE A 21 -0.25 1.14 -1.82
CA PHE A 21 0.77 2.16 -1.51
C PHE A 21 1.98 1.58 -0.76
N TYR A 22 1.74 0.92 0.38
CA TYR A 22 2.82 0.44 1.26
C TYR A 22 3.52 -0.78 0.67
N LEU A 23 2.76 -1.82 0.32
CA LEU A 23 3.31 -3.10 -0.13
C LEU A 23 4.09 -2.91 -1.43
N ARG A 24 3.55 -2.16 -2.39
CA ARG A 24 4.22 -1.93 -3.67
C ARG A 24 5.54 -1.17 -3.49
N GLY A 25 5.56 -0.13 -2.67
CA GLY A 25 6.78 0.63 -2.37
C GLY A 25 7.82 -0.23 -1.66
N LYS A 26 7.42 -0.95 -0.61
CA LYS A 26 8.29 -1.81 0.19
C LYS A 26 8.86 -2.97 -0.62
N LEU A 27 8.02 -3.68 -1.39
CA LEU A 27 8.45 -4.77 -2.26
C LEU A 27 9.40 -4.26 -3.35
N LYS A 28 9.12 -3.10 -3.94
CA LYS A 28 10.04 -2.52 -4.93
C LYS A 28 11.40 -2.21 -4.30
N GLN A 29 11.43 -1.65 -3.11
CA GLN A 29 12.69 -1.36 -2.40
C GLN A 29 13.47 -2.65 -2.08
N GLN A 30 12.80 -3.71 -1.62
CA GLN A 30 13.45 -4.95 -1.19
C GLN A 30 13.84 -5.87 -2.36
N VAL A 31 13.03 -5.95 -3.41
CA VAL A 31 13.28 -6.84 -4.56
C VAL A 31 14.36 -6.27 -5.48
N TYR A 32 14.43 -4.93 -5.60
CA TYR A 32 15.38 -4.22 -6.45
C TYR A 32 16.56 -3.61 -5.68
N SER A 33 16.76 -3.92 -4.40
CA SER A 33 17.96 -3.49 -3.66
C SER A 33 19.24 -4.07 -4.25
N GLU A 34 19.13 -5.22 -4.91
CA GLU A 34 20.22 -5.91 -5.60
C GLU A 34 19.86 -6.09 -7.07
N MET A 35 20.87 -6.17 -7.93
CA MET A 35 20.66 -6.34 -9.36
C MET A 35 19.90 -7.65 -9.65
N PRO A 36 18.78 -7.62 -10.38
CA PRO A 36 18.06 -8.82 -10.78
C PRO A 36 18.93 -9.70 -11.67
N THR A 37 19.07 -10.99 -11.34
CA THR A 37 19.90 -11.91 -12.15
C THR A 37 19.05 -12.79 -13.05
N THR A 38 18.00 -13.41 -12.50
CA THR A 38 17.12 -14.34 -13.21
C THR A 38 15.66 -14.17 -12.78
N ARG A 39 14.73 -14.70 -13.58
CA ARG A 39 13.29 -14.67 -13.24
C ARG A 39 12.99 -15.47 -11.97
N GLU A 40 13.69 -16.57 -11.77
CA GLU A 40 13.55 -17.45 -10.61
C GLU A 40 14.07 -16.77 -9.34
N ASP A 41 15.22 -16.10 -9.42
CA ASP A 41 15.75 -15.23 -8.37
C ASP A 41 14.76 -14.11 -7.99
N MET A 42 14.15 -13.45 -8.99
CA MET A 42 13.12 -12.43 -8.73
C MET A 42 11.89 -12.98 -8.01
N LYS A 43 11.41 -14.18 -8.38
CA LYS A 43 10.30 -14.84 -7.68
C LYS A 43 10.65 -15.15 -6.23
N GLU A 44 11.86 -15.64 -5.99
CA GLU A 44 12.34 -15.96 -4.64
C GLU A 44 12.48 -14.71 -3.78
N ARG A 45 13.03 -13.62 -4.34
CA ARG A 45 13.12 -12.32 -3.65
C ARG A 45 11.76 -11.77 -3.27
N ILE A 46 10.76 -11.87 -4.14
CA ILE A 46 9.38 -11.47 -3.83
C ILE A 46 8.84 -12.28 -2.65
N ARG A 47 9.04 -13.61 -2.63
CA ARG A 47 8.60 -14.46 -1.52
C ARG A 47 9.28 -14.08 -0.21
N ARG A 48 10.60 -13.91 -0.22
CA ARG A 48 11.38 -13.50 0.96
C ARG A 48 10.94 -12.13 1.47
N ALA A 49 10.75 -11.17 0.58
CA ALA A 49 10.24 -9.85 0.92
C ALA A 49 8.86 -9.93 1.58
N CYS A 50 7.94 -10.73 1.04
CA CYS A 50 6.62 -10.95 1.64
C CYS A 50 6.70 -11.58 3.04
N VAL A 51 7.57 -12.57 3.25
CA VAL A 51 7.76 -13.24 4.56
C VAL A 51 8.44 -12.31 5.58
N ALA A 52 9.34 -11.43 5.11
CA ALA A 52 10.05 -10.49 5.96
C ALA A 52 9.20 -9.29 6.42
N ILE A 53 8.06 -9.04 5.78
CA ILE A 53 7.16 -7.95 6.19
C ILE A 53 6.41 -8.37 7.46
N ASP A 54 6.63 -7.59 8.53
CA ASP A 54 5.90 -7.77 9.79
C ASP A 54 4.40 -7.43 9.59
N PRO A 55 3.47 -8.33 9.96
CA PRO A 55 2.04 -8.05 9.94
C PRO A 55 1.64 -6.75 10.67
N ASN A 56 2.38 -6.35 11.71
CA ASN A 56 2.15 -5.08 12.42
C ASN A 56 2.50 -3.85 11.58
N GLU A 57 3.45 -3.94 10.64
CA GLU A 57 3.70 -2.85 9.67
C GLU A 57 2.51 -2.68 8.73
N ILE A 58 1.94 -3.78 8.24
CA ILE A 58 0.74 -3.77 7.39
C ILE A 58 -0.43 -3.16 8.16
N ARG A 59 -0.65 -3.58 9.41
CA ARG A 59 -1.72 -3.03 10.26
C ARG A 59 -1.55 -1.53 10.50
N ARG A 60 -0.32 -1.06 10.73
CA ARG A 60 -0.02 0.38 10.87
C ARG A 60 -0.29 1.14 9.58
N ALA A 61 0.11 0.61 8.42
CA ALA A 61 -0.20 1.22 7.13
C ALA A 61 -1.72 1.34 6.90
N VAL A 62 -2.49 0.29 7.25
CA VAL A 62 -3.96 0.30 7.17
C VAL A 62 -4.59 1.36 8.07
N LEU A 63 -4.10 1.49 9.31
CA LEU A 63 -4.57 2.51 10.25
C LEU A 63 -4.22 3.92 9.80
N PHE A 64 -3.02 4.13 9.26
CA PHE A 64 -2.57 5.44 8.77
C PHE A 64 -3.45 5.92 7.61
N VAL A 65 -3.72 5.06 6.65
CA VAL A 65 -4.60 5.36 5.51
C VAL A 65 -6.04 5.59 5.97
N SER A 66 -6.55 4.77 6.91
CA SER A 66 -7.86 4.99 7.54
C SER A 66 -7.95 6.36 8.24
N THR A 67 -6.86 6.78 8.89
CA THR A 67 -6.76 8.11 9.52
C THR A 67 -6.76 9.21 8.47
N ARG A 68 -6.02 9.04 7.36
CA ARG A 68 -6.08 10.00 6.24
C ARG A 68 -7.48 10.11 5.66
N PHE A 69 -8.22 9.00 5.50
CA PHE A 69 -9.61 9.06 5.06
C PHE A 69 -10.51 9.84 5.99
N ARG A 70 -10.36 9.62 7.30
CA ARG A 70 -11.12 10.37 8.28
C ARG A 70 -10.82 11.87 8.18
N LYS A 71 -9.53 12.23 8.06
CA LYS A 71 -9.12 13.62 7.81
C LYS A 71 -9.67 14.16 6.49
N CYS A 72 -9.68 13.40 5.39
CA CYS A 72 -10.31 13.81 4.12
C CYS A 72 -11.78 14.22 4.31
N VAL A 73 -12.52 13.41 5.09
CA VAL A 73 -13.94 13.64 5.36
C VAL A 73 -14.12 14.89 6.23
N ASP A 74 -13.28 15.05 7.26
CA ASP A 74 -13.31 16.22 8.15
C ASP A 74 -13.02 17.53 7.39
N VAL A 75 -12.19 17.49 6.34
CA VAL A 75 -11.90 18.66 5.48
C VAL A 75 -12.76 18.72 4.21
N GLN A 76 -13.88 18.00 4.14
CA GLN A 76 -14.81 17.96 3.00
C GLN A 76 -14.14 17.67 1.63
N GLY A 77 -13.04 16.93 1.62
CA GLY A 77 -12.31 16.58 0.39
C GLY A 77 -11.34 17.65 -0.12
N HIS A 78 -11.08 18.73 0.63
CA HIS A 78 -9.99 19.66 0.33
C HIS A 78 -8.61 19.00 0.51
N HIS A 79 -7.59 19.47 -0.24
CA HIS A 79 -6.22 18.96 -0.12
C HIS A 79 -5.64 19.25 1.28
N PHE A 80 -5.14 18.21 1.94
CA PHE A 80 -4.43 18.29 3.23
C PHE A 80 -3.00 17.74 3.04
N GLU A 81 -2.13 18.53 2.41
CA GLU A 81 -0.69 18.23 2.36
C GLU A 81 0.12 19.02 3.40
N HIS A 82 -0.52 19.91 4.17
CA HIS A 82 0.09 20.71 5.24
C HIS A 82 -0.70 20.58 6.55
N LEU A 83 -0.54 19.48 7.27
CA LEU A 83 -0.89 19.37 8.69
C LEU A 83 0.14 18.42 9.31
N SER A 84 1.36 18.94 9.45
CA SER A 84 2.43 18.40 10.30
C SER A 84 2.13 18.69 11.76
#